data_AF-A0A3S5JM91-F1
#
_entry.id   AF-A0A3S5JM91-F1
#
_cell.length_a   1.000
_cell.length_b   1.000
_cell.length_c   1.000
_cell.angle_alpha   90.00
_cell.angle_beta   90.00
_cell.angle_gamma   90.00
#
_symmetry.space_group_name_H-M   'P 1'
#
loop_
_entity.id
_entity.type
_entity.pdbx_description
1 polymer ?
#
loop_
_entity_poly.entity_id
_entity_poly.type
_entity_poly.pdbx_seq_one_letter_code
_entity_poly.pdbx_strand_id
1 'polypeptide(L)' 'TLGQYLQPSRDHLAVDRYVHPDEFEALKVEGLRLGFSQVASGPLVRSSYQADQQAKAHWQDRK' A
#
# COMPACT_ATOMS: atom_id res chain seq x y z
N THR A 1 0.39 -3.64 1.90
CA THR A 1 0.14 -2.18 1.80
C THR A 1 1.37 -1.49 1.24
N LEU A 2 1.20 -0.59 0.28
CA LEU A 2 2.25 0.16 -0.40
C LEU A 2 1.88 1.65 -0.41
N GLY A 3 2.78 2.52 0.06
CA GLY A 3 2.54 3.96 0.13
C GLY A 3 3.80 4.79 -0.04
N GLN A 4 3.63 6.08 -0.36
CA GLN A 4 4.75 7.00 -0.52
C GLN A 4 5.38 7.31 0.84
N TYR A 5 6.71 7.21 0.91
CA TYR A 5 7.45 7.77 2.02
C TYR A 5 7.36 9.30 1.97
N LEU A 6 6.82 9.89 3.05
CA LEU A 6 6.85 11.34 3.26
C LEU A 6 7.78 11.60 4.43
N GLN A 7 8.84 12.35 4.16
CA GLN A 7 9.82 12.74 5.15
C GLN A 7 9.13 13.57 6.26
N PRO A 8 9.18 13.14 7.54
CA PRO A 8 8.52 13.86 8.64
C PRO A 8 9.17 15.21 8.95
N SER A 9 10.50 15.29 8.88
CA SER A 9 11.30 16.49 9.10
C SER A 9 12.64 16.38 8.36
N ARG A 10 13.38 17.49 8.26
CA ARG A 10 14.68 17.54 7.56
C ARG A 10 15.75 16.62 8.15
N ASP A 11 15.58 16.16 9.39
CA ASP A 11 16.50 15.25 10.09
C ASP A 11 16.27 13.77 9.74
N HIS A 12 15.21 13.47 8.99
CA HIS A 12 14.93 12.12 8.51
C HIS A 12 15.52 11.89 7.12
N LEU A 13 15.53 10.64 6.66
CA LEU A 13 15.97 10.28 5.32
C LEU A 13 15.30 11.18 4.26
N ALA A 14 16.08 11.72 3.33
CA ALA A 14 15.53 12.52 2.25
C ALA A 14 14.65 11.65 1.33
N VAL A 15 13.62 12.24 0.74
CA VAL A 15 12.84 11.56 -0.30
C VAL A 15 13.72 11.44 -1.53
N ASP A 16 14.00 10.19 -1.95
CA ASP A 16 14.76 9.91 -3.17
C ASP A 16 13.92 10.17 -4.43
N ARG A 17 12.65 9.73 -4.42
CA ARG A 17 11.69 10.00 -5.49
C ARG A 17 10.25 10.08 -5.00
N TYR A 18 9.43 10.80 -5.76
CA TYR A 18 7.97 10.74 -5.68
C TYR A 18 7.46 9.79 -6.76
N VAL A 19 6.84 8.70 -6.33
CA VAL A 19 6.36 7.63 -7.20
C VAL A 19 5.09 8.09 -7.95
N HIS A 20 5.03 7.86 -9.27
CA HIS A 20 3.85 8.22 -10.05
C HIS A 20 2.64 7.34 -9.66
N PRO A 21 1.39 7.86 -9.65
CA PRO A 21 0.20 7.06 -9.36
C PRO A 21 0.10 5.74 -10.14
N ASP A 22 0.50 5.74 -11.42
CA ASP A 22 0.45 4.55 -12.28
C ASP A 22 1.40 3.43 -11.81
N GLU A 23 2.53 3.76 -11.19
CA GLU A 23 3.43 2.75 -10.62
C GLU A 23 2.78 2.05 -9.42
N PHE A 24 2.00 2.78 -8.61
CA PHE A 24 1.25 2.16 -7.52
C PHE A 24 0.18 1.20 -8.04
N GLU A 25 -0.47 1.50 -9.17
CA GLU A 25 -1.44 0.60 -9.79
C GLU A 25 -0.75 -0.64 -10.35
N ALA A 26 0.39 -0.50 -11.02
CA ALA A 26 1.18 -1.62 -11.50
C ALA A 26 1.60 -2.56 -10.35
N LEU A 27 2.07 -1.98 -9.23
CA LEU A 27 2.44 -2.74 -8.04
C LEU A 27 1.25 -3.43 -7.37
N LYS A 28 0.05 -2.82 -7.42
CA LYS A 28 -1.18 -3.44 -6.92
C LYS A 28 -1.51 -4.70 -7.71
N VAL A 29 -1.50 -4.60 -9.04
CA VAL A 29 -1.75 -5.74 -9.94
C VAL A 29 -0.72 -6.84 -9.69
N GLU A 30 0.56 -6.48 -9.56
CA GLU A 30 1.62 -7.44 -9.27
C GLU A 30 1.43 -8.13 -7.92
N GLY A 31 1.10 -7.40 -6.86
CA GLY A 31 0.82 -7.97 -5.55
C GLY A 31 -0.36 -8.96 -5.58
N LEU A 32 -1.43 -8.63 -6.32
CA LEU A 32 -2.56 -9.56 -6.50
C LEU A 32 -2.12 -10.81 -7.29
N ARG A 33 -1.28 -10.66 -8.32
CA ARG A 33 -0.72 -11.76 -9.11
C ARG A 33 0.17 -12.69 -8.27
N LEU A 34 0.87 -12.15 -7.27
CA LEU A 34 1.68 -12.91 -6.31
C LEU A 34 0.84 -13.68 -5.28
N GLY A 35 -0.48 -13.53 -5.27
CA GLY A 35 -1.39 -14.27 -4.39
C GLY A 35 -1.68 -13.58 -3.06
N PHE A 36 -1.32 -12.29 -2.90
CA PHE A 36 -1.85 -11.52 -1.77
C PHE A 36 -3.35 -11.35 -1.97
N SER A 37 -4.16 -11.78 -0.97
CA SER A 37 -5.62 -11.64 -1.04
C SER A 37 -6.07 -10.19 -1.18
N GLN A 38 -5.26 -9.25 -0.69
CA GLN A 38 -5.55 -7.83 -0.74
C GLN A 38 -4.29 -6.98 -0.82
N VAL A 39 -4.38 -5.92 -1.62
CA VAL A 39 -3.30 -4.96 -1.81
C VAL A 39 -3.85 -3.54 -1.81
N ALA A 40 -3.61 -2.80 -0.73
CA ALA A 40 -3.76 -1.35 -0.71
C ALA A 40 -2.47 -0.69 -1.23
N SER A 41 -2.56 0.05 -2.33
CA SER A 41 -1.41 0.69 -3.00
C SER A 41 -1.80 2.09 -3.46
N GLY A 42 -1.00 3.10 -3.10
CA GLY A 42 -1.22 4.48 -3.53
C GLY A 42 -0.44 5.51 -2.70
N PRO A 43 -0.28 6.75 -3.17
CA PRO A 43 0.62 7.73 -2.54
C PRO A 43 0.31 7.99 -1.06
N LEU A 44 -0.97 8.10 -0.71
CA LEU A 44 -1.42 8.43 0.65
C LEU A 44 -1.79 7.20 1.49
N VAL A 45 -1.59 5.99 0.96
CA VAL A 45 -1.90 4.76 1.69
C VAL A 45 -0.97 4.67 2.91
N ARG A 46 -1.54 4.23 4.04
CA ARG A 46 -0.86 3.99 5.32
C ARG A 46 -1.23 2.60 5.83
N SER A 47 -0.47 2.09 6.80
CA SER A 47 -0.69 0.75 7.37
C SER A 47 -2.10 0.54 7.91
N SER A 48 -2.70 1.57 8.51
CA SER A 48 -4.07 1.53 9.05
C SER A 48 -5.16 1.85 8.01
N TYR A 49 -4.79 2.25 6.79
CA TYR A 49 -5.77 2.62 5.78
C TYR A 49 -6.64 1.41 5.40
N GLN A 50 -7.95 1.51 5.69
CA GLN A 50 -8.95 0.45 5.44
C GLN A 50 -8.60 -0.90 6.10
N ALA A 51 -7.81 -0.90 7.18
CA ALA A 51 -7.39 -2.14 7.83
C ALA A 51 -8.56 -2.98 8.37
N ASP A 52 -9.68 -2.34 8.75
CA ASP A 52 -10.89 -3.03 9.22
C ASP A 52 -11.58 -3.81 8.08
N GLN A 53 -11.70 -3.19 6.90
CA GLN A 53 -12.22 -3.83 5.69
C GLN A 53 -11.29 -4.96 5.26
N GLN A 54 -9.98 -4.73 5.38
CA GLN A 54 -8.99 -5.72 5.01
C GLN A 54 -9.08 -6.98 5.89
N ALA A 55 -9.17 -6.77 7.21
CA ALA A 55 -9.38 -7.86 8.15
C ALA A 55 -10.67 -8.63 7.84
N LYS A 56 -11.80 -7.93 7.66
CA LYS A 56 -13.10 -8.54 7.35
C LYS A 56 -13.05 -9.43 6.11
N ALA A 57 -12.46 -8.94 5.01
CA ALA A 57 -12.38 -9.71 3.77
C ALA A 57 -11.41 -10.91 3.90
N HIS A 58 -10.30 -10.80 4.63
CA HIS A 58 -9.45 -11.97 4.93
C HIS A 58 -10.20 -13.05 5.73
N TRP A 59 -11.08 -12.67 6.66
CA TRP A 59 -11.91 -13.63 7.39
C TRP A 59 -12.98 -14.30 6.51
N GLN A 60 -13.44 -13.64 5.45
CA GLN A 60 -14.37 -14.21 4.48
C GLN A 60 -13.67 -15.21 3.54
N ASP A 61 -12.45 -14.90 3.08
CA ASP A 61 -11.67 -15.77 2.19
C ASP A 61 -11.24 -17.11 2.82
N ARG A 62 -11.21 -17.20 4.17
CA ARG A 62 -10.82 -18.44 4.89
C ARG A 62 -12.00 -19.34 5.28
N LYS A 63 -13.22 -19.01 4.90
CA LYS A 63 -14.40 -19.87 5.05
C LYS A 63 -14.69 -20.59 3.74
#